data_AF-A0A803QVQ5-F1
#
_entry.id   AF-A0A803QVQ5-F1
#
_cell.length_a   1.000
_cell.length_b   1.000
_cell.length_c   1.000
_cell.angle_alpha   90.00
_cell.angle_beta   90.00
_cell.angle_gamma   90.00
#
_symmetry.space_group_name_H-M   'P 1'
#
loop_
_entity.id
_entity.type
_entity.pdbx_description
1 polymer ?
#
loop_
_entity_poly.entity_id
_entity_poly.type
_entity_poly.pdbx_seq_one_letter_code
_entity_poly.pdbx_strand_id
1 'polypeptide(L)'
;MNSATVKDLKLAIKQNVNEVEQSNMGHRHISWKHVWGNSCLSYQNEKLLDDKAKLQDFGIRNNSKVQFVPYVVSKNTRRHSKRKKHRFFHGLNKRAIGKS
;
A
#
# COMPACT_ATOMS: atom_id res chain seq x y z
N MET A 1 -14.33 -20.71 20.50
CA MET A 1 -13.41 -21.03 19.38
C MET A 1 -12.88 -19.72 18.85
N ASN A 2 -11.56 -19.57 18.69
CA ASN A 2 -10.96 -18.32 18.19
C ASN A 2 -11.22 -18.20 16.69
N SER A 3 -12.20 -17.38 16.33
CA SER A 3 -12.62 -17.11 14.95
C SER A 3 -11.78 -16.03 14.26
N ALA A 4 -10.60 -15.71 14.80
CA ALA A 4 -9.75 -14.66 14.26
C ALA A 4 -9.29 -15.02 12.85
N THR A 5 -9.39 -14.05 11.95
CA THR A 5 -9.04 -14.16 10.54
C THR A 5 -7.69 -13.50 10.24
N VAL A 6 -7.16 -13.76 9.05
CA VAL A 6 -5.99 -13.04 8.52
C VAL A 6 -6.22 -11.54 8.49
N LYS A 7 -7.44 -11.10 8.16
CA LYS A 7 -7.83 -9.69 8.21
C LYS A 7 -7.68 -9.10 9.61
N ASP A 8 -8.13 -9.81 10.62
CA ASP A 8 -8.05 -9.36 12.02
C ASP A 8 -6.59 -9.26 12.47
N LEU A 9 -5.75 -10.21 12.07
CA LEU A 9 -4.31 -10.16 12.35
C LEU A 9 -3.64 -8.94 11.70
N LYS A 10 -3.93 -8.66 10.42
CA LYS A 10 -3.43 -7.47 9.71
C LYS A 10 -3.90 -6.17 10.39
N LEU A 11 -5.15 -6.14 10.85
CA LEU A 11 -5.71 -4.99 11.56
C LEU A 11 -5.03 -4.77 12.92
N ALA A 12 -4.82 -5.83 13.69
CA ALA A 12 -4.15 -5.77 14.99
C ALA A 12 -2.70 -5.29 14.85
N ILE A 13 -1.95 -5.80 13.86
CA ILE A 13 -0.59 -5.33 13.56
C ILE A 13 -0.63 -3.84 13.21
N LYS A 14 -1.57 -3.42 12.35
CA LYS A 14 -1.73 -2.02 11.98
C LYS A 14 -1.98 -1.12 13.19
N GLN A 15 -2.89 -1.53 14.07
CA GLN A 15 -3.26 -0.75 15.26
C GLN A 15 -2.08 -0.65 16.23
N ASN A 16 -1.45 -1.77 16.56
CA ASN A 16 -0.33 -1.82 17.49
C ASN A 16 0.87 -1.00 16.97
N VAL A 17 1.24 -1.17 15.70
CA VAL A 17 2.36 -0.41 15.13
C VAL A 17 2.03 1.09 15.06
N ASN A 18 0.81 1.46 14.71
CA ASN A 18 0.41 2.87 14.78
C ASN A 18 0.48 3.39 16.22
N GLU A 19 0.00 2.65 17.22
CA GLU A 19 0.05 3.07 18.62
C GLU A 19 1.48 3.26 19.13
N VAL A 20 2.38 2.31 18.83
CA VAL A 20 3.77 2.32 19.32
C VAL A 20 4.63 3.33 18.56
N GLU A 21 4.47 3.44 17.24
CA GLU A 21 5.41 4.18 16.40
C GLU A 21 4.93 5.59 16.03
N GLN A 22 3.61 5.84 16.05
CA GLN A 22 3.08 7.12 15.56
C GLN A 22 3.48 8.30 16.44
N SER A 23 3.67 8.10 17.74
CA SER A 23 4.21 9.10 18.68
C SER A 23 5.64 9.54 18.29
N ASN A 24 6.46 8.61 17.81
CA ASN A 24 7.86 8.84 17.43
C ASN A 24 8.01 9.34 15.98
N MET A 25 6.95 9.24 15.17
CA MET A 25 7.01 9.53 13.74
C MET A 25 6.70 10.99 13.38
N GLY A 26 6.18 11.79 14.30
CA GLY A 26 5.80 13.19 14.06
C GLY A 26 4.73 13.29 12.98
N HIS A 27 4.98 14.05 11.91
CA HIS A 27 4.02 14.22 10.80
C HIS A 27 4.08 13.06 9.76
N ARG A 28 4.86 12.01 10.02
CA ARG A 28 4.98 10.87 9.10
C ARG A 28 3.91 9.84 9.41
N HIS A 29 3.40 9.18 8.37
CA HIS A 29 2.39 8.13 8.49
C HIS A 29 2.80 6.88 7.69
N ILE A 30 2.49 5.72 8.26
CA ILE A 30 2.72 4.43 7.59
C ILE A 30 1.66 4.22 6.50
N SER A 31 2.12 4.01 5.27
CA SER A 31 1.23 3.64 4.16
C SER A 31 0.95 2.13 4.21
N TRP A 32 -0.03 1.72 5.01
CA TRP A 32 -0.44 0.32 5.12
C TRP A 32 -0.88 -0.29 3.79
N LYS A 33 -1.48 0.51 2.90
CA LYS A 33 -1.79 0.11 1.52
C LYS A 33 -0.54 -0.34 0.75
N HIS A 34 0.58 0.35 0.97
CA HIS A 34 1.85 -0.01 0.34
C HIS A 34 2.47 -1.26 0.97
N VAL A 35 2.45 -1.35 2.31
CA VAL A 35 2.92 -2.52 3.06
C VAL A 35 2.22 -3.79 2.57
N TRP A 36 0.89 -3.80 2.55
CA TRP A 36 0.11 -4.97 2.12
C TRP A 36 0.13 -5.22 0.61
N GLY A 37 0.53 -4.24 -0.20
CA GLY A 37 0.66 -4.38 -1.64
C GLY A 37 2.00 -4.94 -2.10
N ASN A 38 3.04 -4.82 -1.27
CA ASN A 38 4.40 -5.27 -1.57
C ASN A 38 4.91 -6.36 -0.61
N SER A 39 4.20 -6.62 0.49
CA SER A 39 4.54 -7.64 1.48
C SER A 39 3.29 -8.39 1.92
N CYS A 40 3.46 -9.66 2.30
CA CYS A 40 2.42 -10.45 2.95
C CYS A 40 2.95 -11.04 4.26
N LEU A 41 2.04 -11.57 5.08
CA LEU A 41 2.43 -12.35 6.25
C LEU A 41 2.72 -13.78 5.81
N SER A 42 3.69 -14.42 6.47
CA SER A 42 3.98 -15.84 6.32
C SER A 42 4.13 -16.51 7.68
N TYR A 43 3.66 -17.76 7.75
CA TYR A 43 3.81 -18.66 8.88
C TYR A 43 4.25 -20.02 8.35
N GLN A 44 5.35 -20.57 8.85
CA GLN A 44 5.87 -21.89 8.42
C GLN A 44 5.94 -22.05 6.89
N ASN A 45 6.49 -21.03 6.20
CA ASN A 45 6.61 -20.98 4.74
C ASN A 45 5.28 -20.90 3.96
N GLU A 46 4.14 -20.87 4.64
CA GLU A 46 2.84 -20.62 4.06
C GLU A 46 2.52 -19.13 4.06
N LYS A 47 1.95 -18.61 2.97
CA LYS A 47 1.63 -17.18 2.82
C LYS A 47 0.15 -16.94 3.13
N LEU A 48 -0.12 -16.00 4.03
CA LEU A 48 -1.47 -15.62 4.45
C LEU A 48 -2.06 -14.60 3.47
N LEU A 49 -2.56 -15.10 2.33
CA LEU A 49 -3.07 -14.27 1.23
C LEU A 49 -4.58 -14.01 1.30
N ASP A 50 -5.36 -14.96 1.83
CA ASP A 50 -6.81 -14.81 1.97
C ASP A 50 -7.17 -14.14 3.31
N ASP A 51 -7.76 -12.95 3.23
CA ASP A 51 -8.22 -12.18 4.38
C ASP A 51 -9.33 -12.88 5.17
N LYS A 52 -10.11 -13.78 4.54
CA LYS A 52 -11.22 -14.51 5.19
C LYS A 52 -10.77 -15.80 5.86
N ALA A 53 -9.58 -16.29 5.53
CA ALA A 53 -9.07 -17.53 6.11
C ALA A 53 -8.84 -17.37 7.61
N LYS A 54 -9.16 -18.40 8.40
CA LYS A 54 -9.01 -18.36 9.84
C LYS A 54 -7.56 -18.66 10.20
N LEU A 55 -7.02 -17.98 11.21
CA LEU A 55 -5.65 -18.18 11.66
C LEU A 55 -5.39 -19.64 12.11
N GLN A 56 -6.40 -20.27 12.72
CA GLN A 56 -6.34 -21.66 13.16
C GLN A 56 -6.14 -22.66 12.01
N ASP A 57 -6.59 -22.33 10.79
CA ASP A 57 -6.50 -23.22 9.63
C ASP A 57 -5.03 -23.34 9.17
N PHE A 58 -4.24 -22.29 9.42
CA PHE A 58 -2.78 -22.26 9.26
C PHE A 58 -2.02 -22.78 10.49
N GLY A 59 -2.72 -23.25 11.54
CA GLY A 59 -2.10 -23.65 12.80
C GLY A 59 -1.55 -22.50 13.66
N ILE A 60 -1.92 -21.24 13.36
CA ILE A 60 -1.49 -20.07 14.13
C ILE A 60 -2.29 -20.00 15.44
N ARG A 61 -1.55 -19.87 16.54
CA ARG A 61 -2.07 -19.77 17.92
C ARG A 61 -1.39 -18.62 18.67
N ASN A 62 -1.82 -18.35 19.90
CA ASN A 62 -1.10 -17.41 20.77
C ASN A 62 0.38 -17.76 20.87
N ASN A 63 1.24 -16.73 20.86
CA ASN A 63 2.70 -16.83 20.83
C ASN A 63 3.31 -17.41 19.54
N SER A 64 2.50 -17.65 18.49
CA SER A 64 3.04 -17.97 17.17
C SER A 64 3.75 -16.77 16.58
N LYS A 65 4.85 -17.03 15.87
CA LYS A 65 5.62 -15.99 15.18
C LYS A 65 5.26 -15.98 13.71
N VAL A 66 4.71 -14.87 13.23
CA VAL A 66 4.50 -14.60 11.81
C VAL A 66 5.57 -13.63 11.31
N GLN A 67 5.94 -13.74 10.04
CA GLN A 67 6.96 -12.90 9.43
C GLN A 67 6.39 -12.11 8.26
N PHE A 68 6.88 -10.88 8.08
CA PHE A 68 6.68 -10.16 6.82
C PHE A 68 7.61 -10.74 5.77
N VAL A 69 7.05 -11.14 4.63
CA VAL A 69 7.81 -11.60 3.47
C VAL A 69 7.47 -10.73 2.25
N PRO A 70 8.43 -10.47 1.34
CA PRO A 70 8.16 -9.77 0.10
C PRO A 70 7.09 -10.50 -0.73
N TYR A 71 6.07 -9.76 -1.14
CA TYR A 71 5.00 -10.23 -2.01
C TYR A 71 4.43 -9.08 -2.84
N VAL A 72 4.85 -9.00 -4.09
CA VAL A 72 4.30 -8.01 -5.02
C VAL A 72 3.01 -8.58 -5.62
N VAL A 73 1.87 -8.09 -5.16
CA VAL A 73 0.59 -8.37 -5.84
C VAL A 73 0.76 -7.84 -7.27
N SER A 74 0.61 -8.71 -8.27
CA SER A 74 0.77 -8.32 -9.67
C SER A 74 -0.11 -7.10 -9.94
N LYS A 75 0.52 -5.94 -10.11
CA LYS A 75 -0.18 -4.70 -10.41
C LYS A 75 -0.65 -4.85 -11.84
N ASN A 76 -1.89 -5.31 -12.05
CA ASN A 76 -2.54 -5.14 -13.35
C ASN A 76 -2.30 -3.69 -13.76
N THR A 77 -1.55 -3.57 -14.84
CA THR A 77 -0.80 -2.40 -15.29
C THR A 77 -1.45 -1.10 -14.84
N ARG A 78 -0.79 -0.34 -13.94
CA ARG A 78 -1.04 1.11 -13.93
C ARG A 78 -0.56 1.59 -15.29
N ARG A 79 -1.44 1.61 -16.29
CA ARG A 79 -1.21 2.32 -17.54
C ARG A 79 -0.78 3.71 -17.11
N HIS A 80 0.50 4.04 -17.33
CA HIS A 80 0.99 5.39 -17.10
C HIS A 80 0.02 6.32 -17.82
N SER A 81 -0.69 7.14 -17.06
CA SER A 81 -1.61 8.11 -17.65
C SER A 81 -0.77 8.96 -18.60
N LYS A 82 -1.07 8.90 -19.90
CA LYS A 82 -0.31 9.65 -20.91
C LYS A 82 -0.35 11.12 -20.48
N ARG A 83 0.84 11.72 -20.31
CA ARG A 83 0.98 13.13 -19.96
C ARG A 83 0.12 13.97 -20.91
N LYS A 84 -0.89 14.65 -20.39
CA LYS A 84 -1.78 15.52 -21.18
C LYS A 84 -0.89 16.60 -21.80
N LYS A 85 -0.77 16.63 -23.14
CA LYS A 85 -0.02 17.68 -23.84
C LYS A 85 -0.67 19.02 -23.48
N HIS A 86 0.10 19.90 -22.83
CA HIS A 86 -0.30 21.31 -22.72
C HIS A 86 -0.43 21.86 -24.14
N ARG A 87 -1.57 22.46 -24.46
CA ARG A 87 -1.71 23.27 -25.67
C ARG A 87 -0.68 24.39 -25.53
N PHE A 88 0.31 24.40 -26.41
CA PHE A 88 1.23 25.53 -26.52
C PHE A 88 0.39 26.79 -26.72
N PHE A 89 0.62 27.81 -25.91
CA PHE A 89 0.03 29.13 -26.13
C PHE A 89 0.58 29.68 -27.45
N HIS A 90 -0.22 29.66 -28.52
CA HIS A 90 0.01 30.49 -29.71
C HIS A 90 -0.51 31.90 -29.40
N GLY A 91 0.21 32.61 -28.53
CA GLY A 91 -0.17 33.94 -28.07
C GLY A 91 0.92 34.96 -28.36
N LEU A 92 1.47 35.00 -29.57
CA LEU A 92 2.31 36.11 -30.04
C LEU A 92 1.98 36.43 -31.49
N ASN A 93 0.85 37.11 -31.70
CA ASN A 93 0.61 37.77 -32.97
C ASN A 93 1.48 39.04 -32.99
N LYS A 94 2.58 39.00 -33.74
CA LYS A 94 3.46 40.15 -33.97
C LYS A 94 2.65 41.24 -34.66
N ARG A 95 2.29 42.31 -33.95
CA ARG A 95 1.86 43.55 -34.62
C ARG A 95 3.07 44.12 -35.32
N ALA A 96 3.02 44.05 -36.64
CA ALA A 96 4.00 44.62 -37.54
C ALA A 96 4.17 46.11 -37.25
N ILE A 97 5.42 46.53 -37.28
CA ILE A 97 5.90 47.91 -37.29
C ILE A 97 5.22 48.62 -38.46
N GLY A 98 4.36 49.59 -38.17
CA GLY A 98 3.90 50.59 -39.12
C GLY A 98 4.64 51.89 -38.84
N LYS A 99 5.70 52.16 -39.62
CA LYS A 99 6.22 53.51 -39.81
C LYS A 99 5.29 54.23 -40.78
N SER A 100 4.76 55.40 -40.41
CA SER A 100 4.92 56.66 -41.15
C SER A 100 4.27 57.80 -40.39
#